data_AF-A0A1H7QBN4-F1
#
_entry.id   AF-A0A1H7QBN4-F1
#
_cell.length_a   1.000
_cell.length_b   1.000
_cell.length_c   1.000
_cell.angle_alpha   90.00
_cell.angle_beta   90.00
_cell.angle_gamma   90.00
#
_symmetry.space_group_name_H-M   'P 1'
#
loop_
_entity.id
_entity.type
_entity.pdbx_description
1 polymer ?
#
loop_
_entity_poly.entity_id
_entity_poly.type
_entity_poly.pdbx_seq_one_letter_code
_entity_poly.pdbx_strand_id
1 'polypeptide(L)'
;MHVTNLANFDTSYWQPKDPAWLAAREAQWPEIEILLFELNKSKKAVGVIKRYFFKGTLPDWDKLSGWDNYERHLDLMLFLYLHPSQDPAVLAPLRDAYIRLRHVQPRDIETGFQQLISIGMIQAAGGGGHRFRYETVAKALPHLLANFSVGDDGFITIKAHITGHSERLFRLLFTDPQQQVINLPKRLPAQIPQHGFRDVWEWSQWLTLELPLGPCASDMLYQYDYPLEFWYAQCGCDLPRFDQAARSPRVVELFIKAFYRFQHFFDVHAADDPRAPLVRKVVQMLDTREFVQPVKLLWNEVKAGEVVVTDPWSPDCKLKKSALWSAFKIKPEWPSV
;
A
#
# COMPACT_ATOMS: atom_id res chain seq x y z
N MET A 1 -24.30 -6.13 19.90
CA MET A 1 -23.73 -6.33 21.25
C MET A 1 -22.30 -5.80 21.23
N HIS A 2 -21.93 -4.85 22.10
CA HIS A 2 -20.58 -4.29 22.13
C HIS A 2 -19.60 -5.27 22.78
N VAL A 3 -18.39 -5.39 22.24
CA VAL A 3 -17.31 -6.18 22.82
C VAL A 3 -16.40 -5.21 23.58
N THR A 4 -16.39 -5.29 24.91
CA THR A 4 -15.58 -4.42 25.79
C THR A 4 -14.12 -4.86 25.87
N ASN A 5 -13.86 -6.14 25.64
CA ASN A 5 -12.54 -6.74 25.53
C ASN A 5 -12.62 -7.89 24.52
N LEU A 6 -11.53 -8.27 23.85
CA LEU A 6 -11.46 -9.51 23.09
C LEU A 6 -11.51 -10.68 24.09
N ALA A 7 -12.70 -10.98 24.62
CA ALA A 7 -12.92 -11.81 25.79
C ALA A 7 -12.42 -13.26 25.62
N ASN A 8 -12.14 -13.66 24.38
CA ASN A 8 -11.56 -14.94 23.99
C ASN A 8 -10.35 -14.74 23.05
N PHE A 9 -9.53 -13.71 23.29
CA PHE A 9 -8.31 -13.53 22.51
C PHE A 9 -7.39 -14.73 22.71
N ASP A 10 -7.24 -15.53 21.64
CA ASP A 10 -6.48 -16.75 21.67
C ASP A 10 -4.97 -16.44 21.65
N THR A 11 -4.34 -16.57 22.83
CA THR A 11 -2.91 -16.37 23.00
C THR A 11 -2.10 -17.65 22.77
N SER A 12 -2.72 -18.78 22.42
CA SER A 12 -2.02 -20.05 22.18
C SER A 12 -1.01 -20.00 21.03
N TYR A 13 -1.18 -19.05 20.10
CA TYR A 13 -0.23 -18.75 19.03
C TYR A 13 1.06 -18.09 19.53
N TRP A 14 1.06 -17.52 20.74
CA TRP A 14 2.25 -16.99 21.39
C TRP A 14 2.87 -18.05 22.27
N GLN A 15 4.09 -18.46 21.92
CA GLN A 15 4.81 -19.52 22.63
C GLN A 15 6.07 -18.96 23.28
N PRO A 16 5.98 -17.98 24.21
CA PRO A 16 7.17 -17.33 24.79
C PRO A 16 8.02 -18.26 25.66
N LYS A 17 7.52 -19.47 25.95
CA LYS A 17 8.25 -20.52 26.66
C LYS A 17 8.98 -21.49 25.72
N ASP A 18 8.69 -21.46 24.42
CA ASP A 18 9.42 -22.21 23.40
C ASP A 18 10.65 -21.37 22.98
N PRO A 19 11.89 -21.83 23.26
CA PRO A 19 13.10 -21.11 22.89
C PRO A 19 13.25 -20.90 21.38
N ALA A 20 12.82 -21.86 20.55
CA ALA A 20 12.94 -21.76 19.10
C ALA A 20 11.97 -20.70 18.55
N TRP A 21 10.73 -20.70 19.05
CA TRP A 21 9.75 -19.66 18.72
C TRP A 21 10.24 -18.28 19.14
N LEU A 22 10.77 -18.14 20.38
CA LEU A 22 11.26 -16.87 20.88
C LEU A 22 12.43 -16.36 20.05
N ALA A 23 13.42 -17.21 19.75
CA ALA A 23 14.57 -16.84 18.92
C ALA A 23 14.15 -16.37 17.52
N ALA A 24 13.19 -17.05 16.89
CA ALA A 24 12.65 -16.64 15.59
C ALA A 24 11.97 -15.25 15.66
N ARG A 25 11.23 -14.97 16.73
CA ARG A 25 10.59 -13.66 16.94
C ARG A 25 11.61 -12.57 17.25
N GLU A 26 12.64 -12.87 18.04
CA GLU A 26 13.74 -11.95 18.30
C GLU A 26 14.51 -11.60 17.03
N ALA A 27 14.72 -12.56 16.11
CA ALA A 27 15.34 -12.31 14.82
C ALA A 27 14.50 -11.40 13.90
N GLN A 28 13.17 -11.45 13.99
CA GLN A 28 12.27 -10.58 13.22
C GLN A 28 12.16 -9.15 13.78
N TRP A 29 12.40 -8.98 15.09
CA TRP A 29 12.13 -7.72 15.77
C TRP A 29 12.89 -6.50 15.21
N PRO A 30 14.18 -6.59 14.83
CA PRO A 30 14.90 -5.47 14.23
C PRO A 30 14.19 -4.89 13.00
N GLU A 31 13.75 -5.72 12.07
CA GLU A 31 13.04 -5.26 10.86
C GLU A 31 11.70 -4.60 11.20
N ILE A 32 10.97 -5.17 12.17
CA ILE A 32 9.73 -4.58 12.68
C ILE A 32 10.01 -3.22 13.32
N GLU A 33 11.07 -3.08 14.10
CA GLU A 33 11.40 -1.82 14.76
C GLU A 33 11.74 -0.71 13.75
N ILE A 34 12.40 -1.07 12.64
CA ILE A 34 12.64 -0.18 11.50
C ILE A 34 11.32 0.25 10.85
N LEU A 35 10.41 -0.70 10.59
CA LEU A 35 9.07 -0.41 10.09
C LEU A 35 8.30 0.54 11.02
N LEU A 36 8.33 0.29 12.33
CA LEU A 36 7.62 1.13 13.30
C LEU A 36 8.19 2.56 13.36
N PHE A 37 9.50 2.72 13.18
CA PHE A 37 10.13 4.04 13.05
C PHE A 37 9.66 4.76 11.79
N GLU A 38 9.62 4.08 10.64
CA GLU A 38 9.13 4.65 9.38
C GLU A 38 7.65 5.05 9.49
N LEU A 39 6.83 4.25 10.17
CA LEU A 39 5.44 4.53 10.49
C LEU A 39 5.26 5.61 11.58
N ASN A 40 6.34 6.31 11.94
CA ASN A 40 6.39 7.37 12.94
C ASN A 40 5.76 6.97 14.29
N LYS A 41 6.01 5.74 14.75
CA LYS A 41 5.48 5.28 16.04
C LYS A 41 6.30 5.87 17.19
N SER A 42 5.62 6.48 18.15
CA SER A 42 6.27 6.94 19.39
C SER A 42 6.88 5.79 20.18
N LYS A 43 7.85 6.09 21.05
CA LYS A 43 8.42 5.13 22.00
C LYS A 43 7.36 4.40 22.84
N LYS A 44 6.29 5.11 23.23
CA LYS A 44 5.17 4.52 23.98
C LYS A 44 4.38 3.52 23.11
N ALA A 45 4.12 3.85 21.85
CA ALA A 45 3.46 2.97 20.89
C ALA A 45 4.30 1.72 20.61
N VAL A 46 5.59 1.89 20.32
CA VAL A 46 6.55 0.77 20.14
C VAL A 46 6.54 -0.16 21.35
N GLY A 47 6.51 0.38 22.58
CA GLY A 47 6.40 -0.44 23.79
C GLY A 47 5.12 -1.27 23.88
N VAL A 48 3.97 -0.75 23.42
CA VAL A 48 2.70 -1.50 23.33
C VAL A 48 2.81 -2.60 22.28
N ILE A 49 3.28 -2.25 21.08
CA ILE A 49 3.42 -3.17 19.94
C ILE A 49 4.38 -4.31 20.28
N LYS A 50 5.50 -4.01 20.94
CA LYS A 50 6.48 -5.02 21.38
C LYS A 50 5.87 -6.04 22.33
N ARG A 51 5.01 -5.60 23.27
CA ARG A 51 4.31 -6.52 24.20
C ARG A 51 3.29 -7.39 23.46
N TYR A 52 2.58 -6.83 22.50
CA TYR A 52 1.70 -7.61 21.62
C TYR A 52 2.50 -8.65 20.84
N PHE A 53 3.57 -8.23 20.17
CA PHE A 53 4.41 -9.09 19.34
C PHE A 53 5.01 -10.28 20.12
N PHE A 54 5.63 -10.04 21.29
CA PHE A 54 6.29 -11.10 22.04
C PHE A 54 5.36 -11.91 22.96
N LYS A 55 4.26 -11.34 23.44
CA LYS A 55 3.48 -11.92 24.55
C LYS A 55 1.97 -12.01 24.29
N GLY A 56 1.47 -11.55 23.15
CA GLY A 56 0.04 -11.48 22.86
C GLY A 56 -0.69 -10.52 23.80
N THR A 57 0.03 -9.63 24.48
CA THR A 57 -0.59 -8.68 25.42
C THR A 57 -1.25 -7.56 24.63
N LEU A 58 -2.58 -7.52 24.67
CA LEU A 58 -3.37 -6.48 24.03
C LEU A 58 -3.15 -5.12 24.71
N PRO A 59 -3.34 -4.00 23.97
CA PRO A 59 -3.33 -2.68 24.57
C PRO A 59 -4.46 -2.51 25.58
N ASP A 60 -4.21 -1.71 26.61
CA ASP A 60 -5.25 -1.23 27.53
C ASP A 60 -6.01 -0.09 26.84
N TRP A 61 -6.93 -0.45 25.94
CA TRP A 61 -7.64 0.50 25.10
C TRP A 61 -8.43 1.54 25.90
N ASP A 62 -8.88 1.20 27.11
CA ASP A 62 -9.54 2.12 28.03
C ASP A 62 -8.63 3.30 28.38
N LYS A 63 -7.39 3.00 28.79
CA LYS A 63 -6.38 4.00 29.13
C LYS A 63 -5.84 4.75 27.91
N LEU A 64 -6.07 4.24 26.71
CA LEU A 64 -5.59 4.81 25.45
C LEU A 64 -6.70 5.49 24.64
N SER A 65 -7.92 5.53 25.18
CA SER A 65 -9.11 6.09 24.52
C SER A 65 -8.97 7.57 24.13
N GLY A 66 -8.18 8.34 24.89
CA GLY A 66 -7.86 9.75 24.60
C GLY A 66 -6.64 9.97 23.70
N TRP A 67 -5.97 8.92 23.23
CA TRP A 67 -4.78 9.03 22.41
C TRP A 67 -5.14 9.29 20.95
N ASP A 68 -5.54 10.52 20.63
CA ASP A 68 -5.97 10.94 19.29
C ASP A 68 -4.82 11.46 18.40
N ASN A 69 -3.70 10.73 18.28
CA ASN A 69 -2.58 11.11 17.39
C ASN A 69 -2.39 10.13 16.22
N TYR A 70 -1.58 10.51 15.21
CA TYR A 70 -1.29 9.64 14.06
C TYR A 70 -0.35 8.45 14.40
N GLU A 71 0.33 8.49 15.54
CA GLU A 71 1.35 7.52 15.98
C GLU A 71 0.75 6.31 16.73
N ARG A 72 -0.49 5.92 16.36
CA ARG A 72 -1.35 4.96 17.08
C ARG A 72 -0.62 3.73 17.59
N HIS A 73 -1.04 3.26 18.75
CA HIS A 73 -0.31 2.28 19.54
C HIS A 73 -0.44 0.83 19.09
N LEU A 74 -1.45 0.47 18.29
CA LEU A 74 -1.57 -0.82 17.58
C LEU A 74 -2.74 -0.75 16.58
N ASP A 75 -2.55 -0.13 15.41
CA ASP A 75 -3.60 -0.05 14.37
C ASP A 75 -3.98 -1.43 13.81
N LEU A 76 -5.07 -1.47 13.04
CA LEU A 76 -5.63 -2.72 12.51
C LEU A 76 -4.63 -3.50 11.63
N MET A 77 -3.78 -2.82 10.85
CA MET A 77 -2.80 -3.51 10.00
C MET A 77 -1.73 -4.16 10.86
N LEU A 78 -1.13 -3.42 11.80
CA LEU A 78 -0.12 -3.97 12.71
C LEU A 78 -0.68 -5.07 13.62
N PHE A 79 -1.95 -4.97 14.03
CA PHE A 79 -2.63 -6.02 14.79
C PHE A 79 -2.69 -7.35 14.01
N LEU A 80 -3.01 -7.31 12.71
CA LEU A 80 -3.09 -8.51 11.88
C LEU A 80 -1.72 -8.98 11.40
N TYR A 81 -0.83 -8.06 11.06
CA TYR A 81 0.51 -8.35 10.55
C TYR A 81 1.39 -9.04 11.59
N LEU A 82 1.37 -8.53 12.83
CA LEU A 82 2.28 -8.97 13.89
C LEU A 82 1.78 -10.22 14.64
N HIS A 83 0.58 -10.71 14.30
CA HIS A 83 0.03 -11.94 14.84
C HIS A 83 0.90 -13.15 14.43
N PRO A 84 1.19 -14.12 15.33
CA PRO A 84 2.04 -15.27 14.98
C PRO A 84 1.40 -16.21 13.95
N SER A 85 0.08 -16.37 13.99
CA SER A 85 -0.65 -17.07 12.92
C SER A 85 -0.74 -16.23 11.66
N GLN A 86 -0.48 -16.87 10.53
CA GLN A 86 -0.67 -16.32 9.19
C GLN A 86 -1.95 -16.83 8.51
N ASP A 87 -2.72 -17.66 9.21
CA ASP A 87 -3.93 -18.30 8.68
C ASP A 87 -5.10 -17.30 8.60
N PRO A 88 -5.67 -17.05 7.41
CA PRO A 88 -6.85 -16.20 7.25
C PRO A 88 -8.05 -16.64 8.11
N ALA A 89 -8.23 -17.93 8.38
CA ALA A 89 -9.31 -18.44 9.23
C ALA A 89 -9.16 -18.00 10.69
N VAL A 90 -7.93 -17.72 11.13
CA VAL A 90 -7.62 -17.16 12.46
C VAL A 90 -7.73 -15.64 12.42
N LEU A 91 -7.17 -15.00 11.38
CA LEU A 91 -7.03 -13.55 11.31
C LEU A 91 -8.34 -12.82 10.97
N ALA A 92 -9.22 -13.39 10.15
CA ALA A 92 -10.46 -12.73 9.76
C ALA A 92 -11.44 -12.53 10.94
N PRO A 93 -11.71 -13.52 11.81
CA PRO A 93 -12.49 -13.30 13.03
C PRO A 93 -11.85 -12.26 13.97
N LEU A 94 -10.52 -12.24 14.05
CA LEU A 94 -9.79 -11.26 14.87
C LEU A 94 -9.94 -9.84 14.34
N ARG A 95 -9.85 -9.64 13.02
CA ARG A 95 -10.16 -8.35 12.36
C ARG A 95 -11.56 -7.88 12.72
N ASP A 96 -12.56 -8.74 12.56
CA ASP A 96 -13.96 -8.39 12.83
C ASP A 96 -14.19 -8.05 14.30
N ALA A 97 -13.54 -8.79 15.21
CA ALA A 97 -13.58 -8.52 16.62
C ALA A 97 -12.91 -7.17 16.97
N TYR A 98 -11.74 -6.89 16.38
CA TYR A 98 -11.01 -5.63 16.56
C TYR A 98 -11.86 -4.42 16.18
N ILE A 99 -12.49 -4.44 15.00
CA ILE A 99 -13.37 -3.35 14.51
C ILE A 99 -14.53 -3.10 15.49
N ARG A 100 -15.04 -4.16 16.12
CA ARG A 100 -16.18 -4.09 17.06
C ARG A 100 -15.79 -3.72 18.49
N LEU A 101 -14.49 -3.68 18.81
CA LEU A 101 -14.03 -3.27 20.14
C LEU A 101 -14.48 -1.85 20.44
N ARG A 102 -15.10 -1.65 21.60
CA ARG A 102 -15.68 -0.37 22.01
C ARG A 102 -14.66 0.78 22.03
N HIS A 103 -13.41 0.48 22.36
CA HIS A 103 -12.37 1.46 22.64
C HIS A 103 -11.40 1.69 21.49
N VAL A 104 -11.48 0.87 20.44
CA VAL A 104 -10.80 1.13 19.15
C VAL A 104 -11.43 2.37 18.52
N GLN A 105 -10.64 3.34 18.08
CA GLN A 105 -11.13 4.54 17.43
C GLN A 105 -11.25 4.30 15.91
N PRO A 106 -12.10 5.04 15.18
CA PRO A 106 -12.15 4.96 13.72
C PRO A 106 -10.77 5.11 13.07
N ARG A 107 -9.95 6.01 13.62
CA ARG A 107 -8.58 6.25 13.17
C ARG A 107 -7.64 5.06 13.31
N ASP A 108 -7.84 4.17 14.27
CA ASP A 108 -7.02 2.94 14.40
C ASP A 108 -7.29 1.98 13.23
N ILE A 109 -8.51 2.01 12.69
CA ILE A 109 -8.91 1.26 11.50
C ILE A 109 -8.36 1.97 10.26
N GLU A 110 -8.69 3.24 10.06
CA GLU A 110 -8.28 4.04 8.90
C GLU A 110 -6.76 4.02 8.69
N THR A 111 -6.01 4.20 9.78
CA THR A 111 -4.54 4.17 9.75
C THR A 111 -4.03 2.81 9.27
N GLY A 112 -4.63 1.70 9.69
CA GLY A 112 -4.24 0.37 9.23
C GLY A 112 -4.39 0.20 7.72
N PHE A 113 -5.55 0.63 7.17
CA PHE A 113 -5.76 0.60 5.72
C PHE A 113 -4.75 1.49 4.99
N GLN A 114 -4.57 2.73 5.46
CA GLN A 114 -3.64 3.69 4.84
C GLN A 114 -2.19 3.20 4.86
N GLN A 115 -1.75 2.58 5.95
CA GLN A 115 -0.40 2.04 6.05
C GLN A 115 -0.17 0.87 5.08
N LEU A 116 -1.14 -0.02 4.93
CA LEU A 116 -1.02 -1.10 3.93
C LEU A 116 -0.87 -0.54 2.52
N ILE A 117 -1.69 0.45 2.13
CA ILE A 117 -1.57 1.09 0.81
C ILE A 117 -0.25 1.85 0.66
N SER A 118 0.17 2.57 1.69
CA SER A 118 1.46 3.28 1.69
C SER A 118 2.62 2.32 1.45
N ILE A 119 2.73 1.24 2.25
CA ILE A 119 3.86 0.30 2.17
C ILE A 119 3.75 -0.57 0.92
N GLY A 120 2.61 -1.24 0.74
CA GLY A 120 2.42 -2.26 -0.29
C GLY A 120 2.27 -1.70 -1.70
N MET A 121 1.86 -0.43 -1.86
CA MET A 121 1.72 0.20 -3.18
C MET A 121 2.70 1.36 -3.36
N ILE A 122 2.57 2.43 -2.58
CA ILE A 122 3.29 3.70 -2.87
C ILE A 122 4.80 3.51 -2.71
N GLN A 123 5.21 2.98 -1.56
CA GLN A 123 6.61 2.74 -1.26
C GLN A 123 7.15 1.62 -2.13
N ALA A 124 6.45 0.48 -2.21
CA ALA A 124 6.87 -0.63 -3.07
C ALA A 124 7.10 -0.21 -4.53
N ALA A 125 6.21 0.62 -5.08
CA ALA A 125 6.35 1.12 -6.44
C ALA A 125 7.48 2.14 -6.61
N GLY A 126 7.76 2.95 -5.59
CA GLY A 126 8.88 3.89 -5.57
C GLY A 126 10.23 3.27 -5.21
N GLY A 127 10.33 1.96 -4.98
CA GLY A 127 11.55 1.30 -4.51
C GLY A 127 11.82 1.42 -3.01
N GLY A 128 10.84 1.94 -2.26
CA GLY A 128 10.69 1.80 -0.82
C GLY A 128 11.39 2.84 0.05
N GLY A 129 12.13 3.80 -0.51
CA GLY A 129 13.07 4.60 0.29
C GLY A 129 12.50 5.89 0.86
N HIS A 130 12.39 6.00 2.19
CA HIS A 130 12.27 7.28 2.89
C HIS A 130 13.61 7.72 3.46
N ARG A 131 13.93 9.00 3.24
CA ARG A 131 15.21 9.59 3.65
C ARG A 131 15.08 10.25 5.01
N PHE A 132 15.93 9.85 5.94
CA PHE A 132 16.01 10.40 7.29
C PHE A 132 17.41 10.95 7.57
N ARG A 133 17.51 12.03 8.33
CA ARG A 133 18.83 12.50 8.80
C ARG A 133 19.45 11.44 9.71
N TYR A 134 20.75 11.20 9.56
CA TYR A 134 21.50 10.25 10.40
C TYR A 134 21.22 10.45 11.89
N GLU A 135 21.27 11.70 12.38
CA GLU A 135 21.04 12.04 13.79
C GLU A 135 19.66 11.61 14.29
N THR A 136 18.63 11.71 13.45
CA THR A 136 17.27 11.28 13.79
C THR A 136 17.21 9.77 13.99
N VAL A 137 17.83 9.01 13.08
CA VAL A 137 17.89 7.54 13.17
C VAL A 137 18.77 7.12 14.35
N ALA A 138 19.93 7.74 14.55
CA ALA A 138 20.85 7.45 15.65
C ALA A 138 20.22 7.67 17.02
N LYS A 139 19.35 8.69 17.15
CA LYS A 139 18.60 8.94 18.38
C LYS A 139 17.51 7.90 18.62
N ALA A 140 16.83 7.46 17.56
CA ALA A 140 15.66 6.58 17.68
C ALA A 140 16.02 5.08 17.72
N LEU A 141 17.02 4.67 16.93
CA LEU A 141 17.42 3.28 16.69
C LEU A 141 18.96 3.10 16.83
N PRO A 142 19.58 3.53 17.94
CA PRO A 142 21.04 3.50 18.08
C PRO A 142 21.64 2.10 17.91
N HIS A 143 20.93 1.07 18.36
CA HIS A 143 21.36 -0.34 18.28
C HIS A 143 21.23 -0.95 16.89
N LEU A 144 20.53 -0.29 15.96
CA LEU A 144 20.38 -0.75 14.57
C LEU A 144 21.23 0.07 13.59
N LEU A 145 22.05 1.01 14.07
CA LEU A 145 22.86 1.88 13.21
C LEU A 145 23.78 1.10 12.26
N ALA A 146 24.32 -0.03 12.70
CA ALA A 146 25.16 -0.90 11.87
C ALA A 146 24.42 -1.50 10.66
N ASN A 147 23.08 -1.50 10.66
CA ASN A 147 22.27 -2.05 9.58
C ASN A 147 21.97 -1.01 8.48
N PHE A 148 22.43 0.23 8.64
CA PHE A 148 22.14 1.32 7.72
C PHE A 148 23.40 1.83 7.03
N SER A 149 23.28 2.06 5.72
CA SER A 149 24.26 2.86 4.97
C SER A 149 23.92 4.34 5.08
N VAL A 150 24.90 5.15 5.47
CA VAL A 150 24.77 6.62 5.48
C VAL A 150 25.31 7.14 4.17
N GLY A 151 24.48 7.88 3.43
CA GLY A 151 24.92 8.56 2.22
C GLY A 151 25.88 9.71 2.53
N ASP A 152 26.65 10.14 1.53
CA ASP A 152 27.63 11.23 1.67
C ASP A 152 26.99 12.56 2.10
N ASP A 153 25.68 12.71 1.89
CA ASP A 153 24.88 13.85 2.31
C ASP A 153 24.34 13.76 3.75
N GLY A 154 24.72 12.73 4.51
CA GLY A 154 24.34 12.54 5.91
C GLY A 154 22.93 11.98 6.11
N PHE A 155 22.30 11.44 5.06
CA PHE A 155 20.99 10.78 5.15
C PHE A 155 21.10 9.25 5.14
N ILE A 156 20.20 8.62 5.86
CA ILE A 156 19.92 7.18 5.77
C ILE A 156 18.63 7.00 4.97
N THR A 157 18.64 6.07 4.01
CA THR A 157 17.41 5.64 3.34
C THR A 157 16.88 4.39 4.01
N ILE A 158 15.71 4.49 4.63
CA ILE A 158 15.01 3.36 5.23
C ILE A 158 13.98 2.85 4.23
N LYS A 159 13.96 1.52 4.06
CA LYS A 159 12.97 0.84 3.23
C LYS A 159 12.01 0.05 4.10
N ALA A 160 10.82 0.58 4.35
CA ALA A 160 9.79 -0.16 5.06
C ALA A 160 9.19 -1.24 4.15
N HIS A 161 8.97 -2.43 4.70
CA HIS A 161 8.35 -3.53 3.98
C HIS A 161 7.62 -4.47 4.96
N ILE A 162 6.66 -5.19 4.41
CA ILE A 162 5.91 -6.27 5.04
C ILE A 162 6.03 -7.54 4.19
N THR A 163 7.23 -7.75 3.63
CA THR A 163 7.52 -8.71 2.55
C THR A 163 6.86 -10.07 2.76
N GLY A 164 6.15 -10.52 1.73
CA GLY A 164 5.38 -11.77 1.72
C GLY A 164 4.02 -11.66 2.38
N HIS A 165 3.56 -10.45 2.73
CA HIS A 165 2.30 -10.26 3.45
C HIS A 165 1.35 -9.26 2.82
N SER A 166 1.76 -8.51 1.78
CA SER A 166 0.91 -7.51 1.12
C SER A 166 -0.43 -8.08 0.67
N GLU A 167 -0.45 -9.17 -0.12
CA GLU A 167 -1.69 -9.75 -0.62
C GLU A 167 -2.60 -10.26 0.51
N ARG A 168 -2.03 -10.98 1.47
CA ARG A 168 -2.80 -11.55 2.60
C ARG A 168 -3.45 -10.44 3.41
N LEU A 169 -2.68 -9.42 3.79
CA LEU A 169 -3.20 -8.30 4.56
C LEU A 169 -4.25 -7.53 3.76
N PHE A 170 -4.06 -7.38 2.45
CA PHE A 170 -5.07 -6.76 1.59
C PHE A 170 -6.37 -7.53 1.59
N ARG A 171 -6.35 -8.85 1.39
CA ARG A 171 -7.55 -9.71 1.45
C ARG A 171 -8.26 -9.65 2.80
N LEU A 172 -7.51 -9.46 3.88
CA LEU A 172 -8.07 -9.30 5.21
C LEU A 172 -8.72 -7.91 5.37
N LEU A 173 -8.09 -6.83 4.91
CA LEU A 173 -8.62 -5.48 5.12
C LEU A 173 -9.70 -5.10 4.10
N PHE A 174 -9.44 -5.34 2.82
CA PHE A 174 -10.28 -4.96 1.69
C PHE A 174 -11.12 -6.16 1.24
N THR A 175 -12.29 -6.32 1.86
CA THR A 175 -13.17 -7.49 1.61
C THR A 175 -14.26 -7.24 0.58
N ASP A 176 -14.70 -5.98 0.44
CA ASP A 176 -15.76 -5.58 -0.48
C ASP A 176 -15.33 -4.32 -1.24
N PRO A 177 -15.21 -4.35 -2.58
CA PRO A 177 -14.82 -3.19 -3.38
C PRO A 177 -15.82 -2.05 -3.28
N GLN A 178 -17.09 -2.30 -2.98
CA GLN A 178 -18.09 -1.23 -2.85
C GLN A 178 -18.09 -0.59 -1.46
N GLN A 179 -17.34 -1.14 -0.51
CA GLN A 179 -17.30 -0.62 0.84
C GLN A 179 -16.47 0.67 0.92
N GLN A 180 -17.15 1.77 1.24
CA GLN A 180 -16.51 3.08 1.47
C GLN A 180 -16.30 3.39 2.94
N VAL A 181 -17.14 2.80 3.80
CA VAL A 181 -17.13 3.07 5.24
C VAL A 181 -17.36 1.80 6.04
N ILE A 182 -16.79 1.76 7.25
CA ILE A 182 -17.09 0.74 8.26
C ILE A 182 -17.92 1.42 9.35
N ASN A 183 -19.18 0.99 9.45
CA ASN A 183 -20.10 1.51 10.46
C ASN A 183 -19.73 0.98 11.84
N LEU A 184 -19.41 1.92 12.74
CA LEU A 184 -19.06 1.61 14.12
C LEU A 184 -20.24 1.94 15.04
N PRO A 185 -20.73 1.00 15.85
CA PRO A 185 -21.86 1.27 16.74
C PRO A 185 -21.57 2.44 17.68
N LYS A 186 -22.45 3.45 17.67
CA LYS A 186 -22.39 4.66 18.53
C LYS A 186 -21.11 5.51 18.39
N ARG A 187 -20.42 5.42 17.24
CA ARG A 187 -19.19 6.16 16.92
C ARG A 187 -19.25 6.65 15.48
N LEU A 188 -18.35 7.57 15.11
CA LEU A 188 -18.18 7.95 13.71
C LEU A 188 -17.76 6.72 12.88
N PRO A 189 -18.20 6.62 11.62
CA PRO A 189 -17.74 5.55 10.74
C PRO A 189 -16.26 5.73 10.41
N ALA A 190 -15.54 4.62 10.28
CA ALA A 190 -14.18 4.64 9.74
C ALA A 190 -14.25 4.70 8.21
N GLN A 191 -13.45 5.58 7.60
CA GLN A 191 -13.36 5.69 6.14
C GLN A 191 -12.41 4.62 5.58
N ILE A 192 -12.82 3.94 4.51
CA ILE A 192 -11.93 3.04 3.77
C ILE A 192 -11.29 3.82 2.63
N PRO A 193 -9.94 3.85 2.51
CA PRO A 193 -9.26 4.44 1.37
C PRO A 193 -9.82 3.87 0.06
N GLN A 194 -10.24 4.77 -0.82
CA GLN A 194 -10.73 4.38 -2.13
C GLN A 194 -9.57 4.35 -3.11
N HIS A 195 -9.56 3.33 -3.95
CA HIS A 195 -8.65 3.26 -5.08
C HIS A 195 -9.06 4.25 -6.15
N GLY A 196 -8.05 4.71 -6.86
CA GLY A 196 -8.21 5.70 -7.91
C GLY A 196 -7.51 5.27 -9.16
N PHE A 197 -7.86 5.91 -10.26
CA PHE A 197 -7.10 5.74 -11.47
C PHE A 197 -5.61 6.10 -11.24
N ARG A 198 -5.31 7.09 -10.38
CA ARG A 198 -3.91 7.54 -10.12
C ARG A 198 -2.99 6.39 -9.72
N ASP A 199 -3.53 5.33 -9.12
CA ASP A 199 -2.79 4.14 -8.71
C ASP A 199 -2.01 3.52 -9.90
N VAL A 200 -2.57 3.57 -11.12
CA VAL A 200 -1.91 3.08 -12.35
C VAL A 200 -0.58 3.79 -12.63
N TRP A 201 -0.48 5.08 -12.31
CA TRP A 201 0.79 5.80 -12.41
C TRP A 201 1.82 5.29 -11.40
N GLU A 202 1.40 5.05 -10.16
CA GLU A 202 2.28 4.49 -9.13
C GLU A 202 2.79 3.12 -9.60
N TRP A 203 1.93 2.22 -10.09
CA TRP A 203 2.35 0.92 -10.61
C TRP A 203 3.33 1.05 -11.78
N SER A 204 3.16 2.07 -12.63
CA SER A 204 4.10 2.32 -13.72
C SER A 204 5.47 2.84 -13.24
N GLN A 205 5.61 3.37 -12.02
CA GLN A 205 6.92 3.67 -11.42
C GLN A 205 7.66 2.39 -11.04
N TRP A 206 6.93 1.39 -10.58
CA TRP A 206 7.51 0.09 -10.26
C TRP A 206 8.21 -0.54 -11.47
N LEU A 207 7.67 -0.31 -12.67
CA LEU A 207 8.27 -0.75 -13.94
C LEU A 207 9.61 -0.08 -14.27
N THR A 208 9.95 1.04 -13.62
CA THR A 208 11.22 1.75 -13.86
C THR A 208 12.30 1.42 -12.84
N LEU A 209 11.99 0.59 -11.84
CA LEU A 209 12.98 0.21 -10.83
C LEU A 209 14.08 -0.67 -11.44
N GLU A 210 15.30 -0.50 -10.95
CA GLU A 210 16.42 -1.34 -11.34
C GLU A 210 16.27 -2.75 -10.76
N LEU A 211 16.79 -3.75 -11.48
CA LEU A 211 16.89 -5.13 -11.01
C LEU A 211 18.25 -5.39 -10.34
N PRO A 212 18.32 -6.27 -9.33
CA PRO A 212 17.20 -7.00 -8.71
C PRO A 212 16.32 -6.08 -7.86
N LEU A 213 15.00 -6.37 -7.82
CA LEU A 213 14.08 -5.64 -6.97
C LEU A 213 14.44 -5.83 -5.50
N GLY A 214 14.45 -4.74 -4.72
CA GLY A 214 14.62 -4.81 -3.28
C GLY A 214 13.41 -5.44 -2.56
N PRO A 215 13.54 -5.80 -1.27
CA PRO A 215 12.49 -6.49 -0.51
C PRO A 215 11.12 -5.79 -0.53
N CYS A 216 11.10 -4.46 -0.46
CA CYS A 216 9.89 -3.65 -0.56
C CYS A 216 9.20 -3.78 -1.94
N ALA A 217 9.98 -3.61 -3.02
CA ALA A 217 9.46 -3.65 -4.38
C ALA A 217 9.09 -5.08 -4.84
N SER A 218 9.71 -6.11 -4.27
CA SER A 218 9.41 -7.51 -4.61
C SER A 218 7.99 -7.94 -4.18
N ASP A 219 7.39 -7.26 -3.21
CA ASP A 219 6.05 -7.55 -2.67
C ASP A 219 5.07 -6.40 -2.97
N MET A 220 5.21 -5.77 -4.14
CA MET A 220 4.29 -4.74 -4.62
C MET A 220 2.87 -5.30 -4.77
N LEU A 221 1.91 -4.70 -4.09
CA LEU A 221 0.56 -5.19 -3.84
C LEU A 221 -0.22 -5.56 -5.11
N TYR A 222 -0.09 -4.80 -6.19
CA TYR A 222 -0.89 -4.98 -7.40
C TYR A 222 -0.36 -6.02 -8.37
N GLN A 223 0.80 -6.62 -8.09
CA GLN A 223 1.27 -7.79 -8.86
C GLN A 223 0.36 -9.02 -8.67
N TYR A 224 -0.38 -9.04 -7.56
CA TYR A 224 -1.32 -10.10 -7.19
C TYR A 224 -2.70 -9.91 -7.83
N ASP A 225 -3.38 -11.01 -8.13
CA ASP A 225 -4.66 -10.98 -8.84
C ASP A 225 -5.74 -10.25 -8.05
N TYR A 226 -5.91 -10.58 -6.76
CA TYR A 226 -7.04 -10.03 -6.00
C TYR A 226 -6.98 -8.52 -5.79
N PRO A 227 -5.84 -7.90 -5.41
CA PRO A 227 -5.75 -6.43 -5.34
C PRO A 227 -6.02 -5.76 -6.69
N LEU A 228 -5.52 -6.33 -7.80
CA LEU A 228 -5.76 -5.80 -9.14
C LEU A 228 -7.25 -5.88 -9.55
N GLU A 229 -7.91 -7.01 -9.29
CA GLU A 229 -9.35 -7.18 -9.50
C GLU A 229 -10.17 -6.25 -8.59
N PHE A 230 -9.75 -6.06 -7.35
CA PHE A 230 -10.40 -5.15 -6.40
C PHE A 230 -10.35 -3.71 -6.90
N TRP A 231 -9.19 -3.25 -7.40
CA TRP A 231 -9.06 -1.95 -8.03
C TRP A 231 -9.98 -1.80 -9.25
N TYR A 232 -10.04 -2.81 -10.12
CA TYR A 232 -10.91 -2.78 -11.30
C TYR A 232 -12.38 -2.67 -10.90
N ALA A 233 -12.82 -3.42 -9.89
CA ALA A 233 -14.19 -3.35 -9.38
C ALA A 233 -14.56 -1.99 -8.76
N GLN A 234 -13.56 -1.23 -8.27
CA GLN A 234 -13.78 0.13 -7.74
C GLN A 234 -13.75 1.22 -8.81
N CYS A 235 -12.87 1.10 -9.80
CA CYS A 235 -12.56 2.20 -10.69
C CYS A 235 -12.94 1.95 -12.15
N GLY A 236 -12.89 0.70 -12.63
CA GLY A 236 -12.87 0.38 -14.07
C GLY A 236 -13.98 1.06 -14.87
N CYS A 237 -15.19 1.06 -14.32
CA CYS A 237 -16.39 1.63 -14.96
C CYS A 237 -16.99 2.84 -14.21
N ASP A 238 -16.27 3.46 -13.27
CA ASP A 238 -16.76 4.60 -12.48
C ASP A 238 -16.42 5.94 -13.17
N LEU A 239 -17.30 6.37 -14.08
CA LEU A 239 -17.12 7.62 -14.84
C LEU A 239 -17.07 8.86 -13.92
N PRO A 240 -17.97 9.04 -12.93
CA PRO A 240 -17.87 10.16 -11.98
C PRO A 240 -16.51 10.25 -11.28
N ARG A 241 -15.97 9.11 -10.83
CA ARG A 241 -14.63 9.06 -10.21
C ARG A 241 -13.53 9.40 -11.20
N PHE A 242 -13.64 8.91 -12.44
CA PHE A 242 -12.71 9.26 -13.50
C PHE A 242 -12.72 10.77 -13.76
N ASP A 243 -13.90 11.37 -13.93
CA ASP A 243 -14.06 12.81 -14.17
C ASP A 243 -13.48 13.63 -13.03
N GLN A 244 -13.70 13.21 -11.78
CA GLN A 244 -13.10 13.87 -10.61
C GLN A 244 -11.57 13.85 -10.68
N ALA A 245 -10.96 12.71 -11.04
CA ALA A 245 -9.50 12.60 -11.19
C ALA A 245 -8.98 13.41 -12.38
N ALA A 246 -9.69 13.37 -13.50
CA ALA A 246 -9.34 14.01 -14.77
C ALA A 246 -9.49 15.54 -14.76
N ARG A 247 -10.15 16.14 -13.75
CA ARG A 247 -10.15 17.60 -13.52
C ARG A 247 -8.75 18.20 -13.46
N SER A 248 -7.75 17.41 -13.08
CA SER A 248 -6.36 17.81 -13.13
C SER A 248 -5.75 17.34 -14.45
N PRO A 249 -5.36 18.25 -15.37
CA PRO A 249 -4.69 17.86 -16.60
C PRO A 249 -3.43 17.02 -16.29
N ARG A 250 -2.69 17.37 -15.22
CA ARG A 250 -1.53 16.59 -14.79
C ARG A 250 -1.85 15.12 -14.57
N VAL A 251 -3.02 14.79 -14.03
CA VAL A 251 -3.43 13.41 -13.79
C VAL A 251 -3.63 12.66 -15.11
N VAL A 252 -4.25 13.28 -16.11
CA VAL A 252 -4.38 12.72 -17.48
C VAL A 252 -3.01 12.48 -18.13
N GLU A 253 -2.08 13.41 -17.99
CA GLU A 253 -0.70 13.24 -18.48
C GLU A 253 -0.02 12.00 -17.86
N LEU A 254 -0.19 11.80 -16.54
CA LEU A 254 0.37 10.64 -15.84
C LEU A 254 -0.23 9.33 -16.33
N PHE A 255 -1.54 9.28 -16.65
CA PHE A 255 -2.17 8.10 -17.26
C PHE A 255 -1.54 7.71 -18.57
N ILE A 256 -1.39 8.67 -19.48
CA ILE A 256 -0.87 8.40 -20.81
C ILE A 256 0.54 7.86 -20.70
N LYS A 257 1.37 8.42 -19.81
CA LYS A 257 2.72 7.89 -19.54
C LYS A 257 2.69 6.49 -18.96
N ALA A 258 1.77 6.21 -18.03
CA ALA A 258 1.63 4.89 -17.44
C ALA A 258 1.23 3.85 -18.50
N PHE A 259 0.21 4.15 -19.32
CA PHE A 259 -0.21 3.30 -20.43
C PHE A 259 0.90 3.09 -21.45
N TYR A 260 1.65 4.15 -21.78
CA TYR A 260 2.83 4.04 -22.64
C TYR A 260 3.84 3.03 -22.07
N ARG A 261 4.17 3.11 -20.78
CA ARG A 261 5.07 2.15 -20.13
C ARG A 261 4.53 0.72 -20.18
N PHE A 262 3.25 0.50 -19.90
CA PHE A 262 2.65 -0.84 -19.98
C PHE A 262 2.69 -1.41 -21.40
N GLN A 263 2.35 -0.61 -22.41
CA GLN A 263 2.36 -1.03 -23.81
C GLN A 263 3.77 -1.36 -24.32
N HIS A 264 4.76 -0.55 -23.94
CA HIS A 264 6.14 -0.63 -24.45
C HIS A 264 7.11 -1.40 -23.53
N PHE A 265 6.62 -2.03 -22.47
CA PHE A 265 7.47 -2.76 -21.52
C PHE A 265 8.32 -3.83 -22.19
N PHE A 266 7.71 -4.65 -23.05
CA PHE A 266 8.40 -5.75 -23.73
C PHE A 266 9.28 -5.32 -24.90
N ASP A 267 9.31 -4.02 -25.25
CA ASP A 267 10.25 -3.49 -26.24
C ASP A 267 11.68 -3.42 -25.67
N VAL A 268 11.82 -3.34 -24.33
CA VAL A 268 13.11 -3.18 -23.65
C VAL A 268 13.35 -4.18 -22.52
N HIS A 269 12.29 -4.82 -21.99
CA HIS A 269 12.39 -5.81 -20.93
C HIS A 269 12.13 -7.23 -21.45
N ALA A 270 12.84 -8.20 -20.88
CA ALA A 270 12.70 -9.61 -21.22
C ALA A 270 11.38 -10.20 -20.68
N ALA A 271 10.96 -11.32 -21.27
CA ALA A 271 9.70 -11.98 -20.92
C ALA A 271 9.70 -12.60 -19.52
N ASP A 272 10.87 -12.87 -18.95
CA ASP A 272 11.12 -13.43 -17.62
C ASP A 272 11.38 -12.36 -16.54
N ASP A 273 11.27 -11.07 -16.89
CA ASP A 273 11.30 -9.98 -15.91
C ASP A 273 10.24 -10.23 -14.82
N PRO A 274 10.56 -10.09 -13.52
CA PRO A 274 9.62 -10.34 -12.42
C PRO A 274 8.33 -9.51 -12.49
N ARG A 275 8.34 -8.41 -13.27
CA ARG A 275 7.20 -7.51 -13.46
C ARG A 275 6.33 -7.88 -14.66
N ALA A 276 6.81 -8.76 -15.54
CA ALA A 276 6.11 -9.18 -16.75
C ALA A 276 4.69 -9.76 -16.48
N PRO A 277 4.44 -10.53 -15.41
CA PRO A 277 3.09 -11.01 -15.11
C PRO A 277 2.08 -9.88 -14.86
N LEU A 278 2.46 -8.84 -14.12
CA LEU A 278 1.62 -7.66 -13.91
C LEU A 278 1.31 -6.97 -15.24
N VAL A 279 2.35 -6.71 -16.04
CA VAL A 279 2.22 -6.00 -17.32
C VAL A 279 1.23 -6.72 -18.23
N ARG A 280 1.38 -8.05 -18.39
CA ARG A 280 0.45 -8.85 -19.20
C ARG A 280 -0.99 -8.74 -18.71
N LYS A 281 -1.21 -8.82 -17.39
CA LYS A 281 -2.55 -8.71 -16.80
C LYS A 281 -3.16 -7.34 -17.05
N VAL A 282 -2.41 -6.26 -16.84
CA VAL A 282 -2.89 -4.89 -17.06
C VAL A 282 -3.21 -4.64 -18.53
N VAL A 283 -2.31 -5.03 -19.44
CA VAL A 283 -2.55 -4.91 -20.90
C VAL A 283 -3.78 -5.71 -21.32
N GLN A 284 -3.88 -6.97 -20.89
CA GLN A 284 -5.05 -7.80 -21.19
C GLN A 284 -6.35 -7.19 -20.62
N MET A 285 -6.30 -6.65 -19.40
CA MET A 285 -7.43 -6.00 -18.76
C MET A 285 -7.90 -4.80 -19.59
N LEU A 286 -6.99 -3.90 -19.97
CA LEU A 286 -7.28 -2.72 -20.79
C LEU A 286 -7.82 -3.07 -22.18
N ASP A 287 -7.32 -4.15 -22.79
CA ASP A 287 -7.78 -4.62 -24.10
C ASP A 287 -9.17 -5.25 -24.06
N THR A 288 -9.43 -6.12 -23.08
CA THR A 288 -10.56 -7.06 -23.15
C THR A 288 -11.75 -6.67 -22.29
N ARG A 289 -11.55 -5.85 -21.25
CA ARG A 289 -12.62 -5.50 -20.31
C ARG A 289 -13.27 -4.17 -20.63
N GLU A 290 -14.45 -3.96 -20.08
CA GLU A 290 -15.11 -2.67 -20.13
C GLU A 290 -14.36 -1.65 -19.26
N PHE A 291 -14.21 -0.43 -19.79
CA PHE A 291 -13.71 0.71 -19.03
C PHE A 291 -14.52 1.94 -19.43
N VAL A 292 -14.49 2.97 -18.58
CA VAL A 292 -15.02 4.27 -18.96
C VAL A 292 -14.40 4.74 -20.28
N GLN A 293 -15.23 5.34 -21.15
CA GLN A 293 -14.82 5.68 -22.52
C GLN A 293 -13.51 6.49 -22.62
N PRO A 294 -13.24 7.48 -21.75
CA PRO A 294 -11.96 8.19 -21.77
C PRO A 294 -10.74 7.28 -21.62
N VAL A 295 -10.81 6.26 -20.76
CA VAL A 295 -9.71 5.29 -20.58
C VAL A 295 -9.48 4.50 -21.87
N LYS A 296 -10.54 4.05 -22.53
CA LYS A 296 -10.45 3.35 -23.83
C LYS A 296 -9.84 4.24 -24.92
N LEU A 297 -10.24 5.51 -25.00
CA LEU A 297 -9.68 6.47 -25.95
C LEU A 297 -8.17 6.67 -25.75
N LEU A 298 -7.74 6.92 -24.50
CA LEU A 298 -6.33 7.09 -24.17
C LEU A 298 -5.51 5.82 -24.44
N TRP A 299 -6.04 4.65 -24.10
CA TRP A 299 -5.39 3.37 -24.36
C TRP A 299 -5.22 3.11 -25.87
N ASN A 300 -6.26 3.39 -26.66
CA ASN A 300 -6.22 3.23 -28.12
C ASN A 300 -5.23 4.19 -28.78
N GLU A 301 -5.13 5.45 -28.31
CA GLU A 301 -4.14 6.41 -28.82
C GLU A 301 -2.70 5.93 -28.58
N VAL A 302 -2.43 5.34 -27.39
CA VAL A 302 -1.13 4.73 -27.08
C VAL A 302 -0.86 3.54 -28.01
N LYS A 303 -1.82 2.62 -28.17
CA LYS A 303 -1.67 1.44 -29.05
C LYS A 303 -1.48 1.79 -30.52
N ALA A 304 -2.10 2.88 -30.98
CA ALA A 304 -1.95 3.37 -32.35
C ALA A 304 -0.56 3.98 -32.62
N GLY A 305 0.31 4.12 -31.60
CA GLY A 305 1.63 4.74 -31.74
C GLY A 305 1.57 6.26 -31.90
N GLU A 306 0.44 6.89 -31.55
CA GLU A 306 0.23 8.34 -31.69
C GLU A 306 0.83 9.14 -30.52
N VAL A 307 1.13 8.44 -29.42
CA VAL A 307 1.76 8.98 -28.21
C VAL A 307 3.28 8.89 -28.28
N VAL A 308 3.97 9.99 -27.96
CA VAL A 308 5.43 10.03 -27.84
C VAL A 308 5.83 10.46 -26.44
N VAL A 309 6.58 9.60 -25.77
CA VAL A 309 7.17 9.84 -24.44
C VAL A 309 8.69 9.78 -24.53
N THR A 310 9.39 10.80 -24.02
CA THR A 310 10.86 10.77 -23.90
C THR A 310 11.27 10.28 -22.53
N ASP A 311 12.34 9.49 -22.50
CA ASP A 311 12.90 8.88 -21.29
C ASP A 311 11.84 8.14 -20.47
N PRO A 312 11.05 7.24 -21.08
CA PRO A 312 9.90 6.63 -20.42
C PRO A 312 10.30 5.89 -19.15
N TRP A 313 11.51 5.33 -19.08
CA TRP A 313 12.02 4.55 -17.95
C TRP A 313 12.75 5.38 -16.89
N SER A 314 12.71 6.72 -16.99
CA SER A 314 13.40 7.65 -16.09
C SER A 314 12.42 8.45 -15.23
N PRO A 315 12.85 8.96 -14.06
CA PRO A 315 12.15 10.02 -13.33
C PRO A 315 11.88 11.27 -14.17
N ASP A 316 12.70 11.55 -15.19
CA ASP A 316 12.57 12.70 -16.09
C ASP A 316 11.58 12.49 -17.25
N CYS A 317 10.79 11.41 -17.21
CA CYS A 317 9.80 11.03 -18.22
C CYS A 317 8.88 12.19 -18.63
N LYS A 318 8.84 12.52 -19.92
CA LYS A 318 8.09 13.66 -20.49
C LYS A 318 7.19 13.22 -21.63
N LEU A 319 5.91 13.61 -21.57
CA LEU A 319 4.95 13.43 -22.66
C LEU A 319 5.21 14.52 -23.71
N LYS A 320 5.63 14.15 -24.91
CA LYS A 320 5.93 15.07 -26.02
C LYS A 320 4.77 15.22 -26.99
N LYS A 321 4.07 14.12 -27.28
CA LYS A 321 2.95 14.11 -28.24
C LYS A 321 1.82 13.25 -27.71
N SER A 322 0.61 13.80 -27.77
CA SER A 322 -0.69 13.10 -27.71
C SER A 322 -1.73 14.11 -28.22
N ALA A 323 -2.50 13.73 -29.23
CA ALA A 323 -3.54 14.55 -29.81
C ALA A 323 -4.70 14.70 -28.83
N LEU A 324 -5.14 13.61 -28.19
CA LEU A 324 -6.20 13.63 -27.19
C LEU A 324 -5.83 14.50 -26.00
N TRP A 325 -4.60 14.37 -25.48
CA TRP A 325 -4.10 15.23 -24.41
C TRP A 325 -4.03 16.70 -24.79
N SER A 326 -3.57 16.98 -26.02
CA SER A 326 -3.46 18.35 -26.51
C SER A 326 -4.84 19.00 -26.63
N ALA A 327 -5.84 18.26 -27.12
CA ALA A 327 -7.23 18.69 -27.15
C ALA A 327 -7.80 18.88 -25.74
N PHE A 328 -7.58 17.91 -24.84
CA PHE A 328 -8.08 17.96 -23.46
C PHE A 328 -7.54 19.17 -22.68
N LYS A 329 -6.28 19.57 -22.89
CA LYS A 329 -5.71 20.78 -22.28
C LYS A 329 -6.41 22.07 -22.73
N ILE A 330 -6.87 22.12 -23.98
CA ILE A 330 -7.56 23.30 -24.54
C ILE A 330 -8.99 23.34 -24.02
N LYS A 331 -9.67 22.19 -24.05
CA LYS A 331 -11.02 22.01 -23.56
C LYS A 331 -11.07 20.70 -22.77
N PRO A 332 -11.15 20.75 -21.42
CA PRO A 332 -11.11 19.56 -20.56
C PRO A 332 -12.45 18.81 -20.57
N GLU A 333 -12.82 18.39 -21.77
CA GLU A 333 -13.98 17.58 -22.08
C GLU A 333 -13.51 16.41 -22.93
N TRP A 334 -14.08 15.24 -22.68
CA TRP A 334 -13.77 14.06 -23.48
C TRP A 334 -14.60 14.09 -24.76
N PRO A 335 -14.04 13.65 -25.90
CA PRO A 335 -14.80 13.53 -27.13
C PRO A 335 -16.04 12.67 -26.89
N SER A 336 -17.23 13.21 -27.16
CA SER A 336 -18.43 12.40 -27.30
C SER A 336 -18.28 11.57 -28.57
N VAL A 337 -18.45 10.26 -28.45
CA VAL A 337 -18.53 9.36 -29.61
C VAL A 337 -19.84 9.59 -30.34
#